data_AF-A0A938MFR8-F1
#
_entry.id   AF-A0A938MFR8-F1
#
_cell.length_a   1.000
_cell.length_b   1.000
_cell.length_c   1.000
_cell.angle_alpha   90.00
_cell.angle_beta   90.00
_cell.angle_gamma   90.00
#
_symmetry.space_group_name_H-M   'P 1'
#
loop_
_entity.id
_entity.type
_entity.pdbx_description
1 polymer ?
#
loop_
_entity_poly.entity_id
_entity_poly.type
_entity_poly.pdbx_seq_one_letter_code
_entity_poly.pdbx_strand_id
1 'polypeptide(L)'
;MSEVKKSLIEGAKACAHLLDKVEAAEHVSNILRSALKEGRTVFIMGYGQLGFVAHHIASEFEGSIGENRETLPVVALTDDNRLLAMVG
;
A
#
# COMPACT_ATOMS: atom_id res chain seq x y z
N MET A 1 -20.75 28.34 1.24
CA MET A 1 -20.52 26.98 1.78
C MET A 1 -19.09 26.95 2.30
N SER A 2 -18.80 26.38 3.48
CA SER A 2 -17.42 26.41 4.02
C SER A 2 -16.46 25.58 3.17
N GLU A 3 -15.21 26.01 3.07
CA GLU A 3 -14.16 25.28 2.33
C GLU A 3 -13.96 23.85 2.85
N VAL A 4 -14.07 23.66 4.17
CA VAL A 4 -14.04 22.33 4.81
C VAL A 4 -15.16 21.43 4.25
N LYS A 5 -16.39 21.95 4.16
CA LYS A 5 -17.52 21.18 3.65
C LYS A 5 -17.33 20.80 2.18
N LYS A 6 -16.72 21.70 1.39
CA LYS A 6 -16.40 21.43 -0.02
C LYS A 6 -15.37 20.30 -0.15
N SER A 7 -14.26 20.37 0.57
CA SER A 7 -13.20 19.36 0.55
C SER A 7 -13.71 17.97 0.98
N LEU A 8 -14.55 17.89 2.02
CA LEU A 8 -15.14 16.62 2.46
C LEU A 8 -16.09 16.02 1.40
N ILE A 9 -16.89 16.84 0.72
CA ILE A 9 -17.76 16.37 -0.38
C ILE A 9 -16.92 15.86 -1.55
N GLU A 10 -15.83 16.55 -1.90
CA GLU A 10 -14.90 16.12 -2.96
C GLU A 10 -14.23 14.79 -2.62
N GLY A 11 -13.78 14.61 -1.36
CA GLY A 11 -13.24 13.33 -0.89
C GLY A 11 -14.26 12.19 -0.97
N ALA A 12 -15.49 12.42 -0.51
CA ALA A 12 -16.56 11.42 -0.59
C ALA A 12 -16.87 11.02 -2.04
N LYS A 13 -16.89 11.99 -2.96
CA LYS A 13 -17.05 11.73 -4.39
C LYS A 13 -15.88 10.92 -4.94
N ALA A 14 -14.64 11.27 -4.60
CA ALA A 14 -13.47 10.51 -5.03
C ALA A 14 -13.55 9.05 -4.57
N CYS A 15 -13.92 8.79 -3.32
CA CYS A 15 -14.14 7.44 -2.81
C CYS A 15 -15.23 6.69 -3.59
N ALA A 16 -16.33 7.35 -3.96
CA ALA A 16 -17.37 6.73 -4.76
C ALA A 16 -16.86 6.28 -6.15
N HIS A 17 -15.98 7.06 -6.79
CA HIS A 17 -15.37 6.69 -8.08
C HIS A 17 -14.37 5.53 -7.96
N LEU A 18 -13.81 5.29 -6.76
CA LEU A 18 -12.94 4.13 -6.55
C LEU A 18 -13.69 2.80 -6.62
N LEU A 19 -15.02 2.80 -6.46
CA LEU A 19 -15.84 1.59 -6.64
C LEU A 19 -15.72 1.02 -8.06
N ASP A 20 -15.50 1.88 -9.06
CA ASP A 20 -15.28 1.46 -10.45
C ASP A 20 -13.91 0.77 -10.66
N LYS A 21 -13.05 0.77 -9.65
CA LYS A 21 -11.70 0.17 -9.68
C LYS A 21 -11.57 -1.09 -8.83
N VAL A 22 -12.67 -1.60 -8.28
CA VAL A 22 -12.68 -2.80 -7.42
C VAL A 22 -12.05 -4.01 -8.11
N GLU A 23 -12.36 -4.23 -9.39
CA GLU A 23 -11.79 -5.35 -10.16
C GLU A 23 -10.26 -5.27 -10.29
N ALA A 24 -9.72 -4.05 -10.46
CA ALA A 24 -8.27 -3.84 -10.52
C ALA A 24 -7.62 -4.11 -9.16
N ALA A 25 -8.26 -3.68 -8.06
CA ALA A 25 -7.77 -3.97 -6.71
C ALA A 25 -7.79 -5.48 -6.41
N GLU A 26 -8.83 -6.19 -6.83
CA GLU A 26 -8.92 -7.64 -6.70
C GLU A 26 -7.83 -8.35 -7.52
N HIS A 27 -7.60 -7.90 -8.76
CA HIS A 27 -6.55 -8.44 -9.62
C HIS A 27 -5.15 -8.30 -8.97
N VAL A 28 -4.81 -7.12 -8.47
CA VAL A 28 -3.54 -6.88 -7.77
C VAL A 28 -3.44 -7.77 -6.53
N SER A 29 -4.52 -7.89 -5.76
CA SER A 29 -4.57 -8.73 -4.56
C SER A 29 -4.30 -10.20 -4.89
N ASN A 30 -4.83 -10.70 -6.01
CA ASN A 30 -4.58 -12.07 -6.48
C ASN A 30 -3.11 -12.28 -6.89
N ILE A 31 -2.48 -11.31 -7.55
CA ILE A 31 -1.06 -11.36 -7.90
C ILE A 31 -0.20 -11.41 -6.64
N LEU A 32 -0.44 -10.50 -5.70
CA LEU A 32 0.28 -10.45 -4.42
C LEU A 32 0.15 -11.77 -3.66
N ARG A 33 -1.08 -12.31 -3.58
CA ARG A 33 -1.34 -13.59 -2.92
C ARG A 33 -0.55 -14.73 -3.57
N SER A 34 -0.48 -14.80 -4.91
CA SER A 34 0.29 -15.83 -5.60
C SER A 34 1.78 -15.71 -5.29
N ALA A 35 2.34 -14.51 -5.44
CA ALA A 35 3.74 -14.23 -5.18
C ALA A 35 4.14 -14.63 -3.75
N LEU A 36 3.34 -14.23 -2.76
CA LEU A 36 3.60 -14.54 -1.34
C LEU A 36 3.46 -16.03 -1.04
N LYS A 37 2.47 -16.73 -1.62
CA LYS A 37 2.35 -18.19 -1.49
C LYS A 37 3.53 -18.95 -2.08
N GLU A 38 4.12 -18.41 -3.14
CA GLU A 38 5.33 -18.95 -3.76
C GLU A 38 6.62 -18.57 -3.01
N GLY A 39 6.51 -17.90 -1.86
CA GLY A 39 7.67 -17.46 -1.07
C GLY A 39 8.46 -16.30 -1.68
N ARG A 40 7.88 -15.58 -2.66
CA ARG A 40 8.54 -14.42 -3.28
C ARG A 40 8.40 -13.18 -2.40
N THR A 41 9.42 -12.33 -2.44
CA THR A 41 9.39 -11.01 -1.82
C THR A 41 8.65 -10.01 -2.70
N VAL A 42 7.77 -9.22 -2.10
CA VAL A 42 7.08 -8.10 -2.76
C VAL A 42 7.80 -6.81 -2.43
N PHE A 43 8.21 -6.05 -3.45
CA PHE A 43 8.78 -4.73 -3.30
C PHE A 43 7.75 -3.66 -3.67
N ILE A 44 7.54 -2.67 -2.80
CA ILE A 44 6.59 -1.58 -3.02
C ILE A 44 7.35 -0.26 -3.01
N MET A 45 7.18 0.53 -4.06
CA MET A 45 7.88 1.81 -4.21
C MET A 45 6.87 2.96 -4.37
N GLY A 46 7.24 4.13 -3.87
CA GLY A 46 6.50 5.37 -4.08
C GLY A 46 7.41 6.58 -3.94
N TYR A 47 7.15 7.61 -4.75
CA TYR A 47 7.90 8.86 -4.75
C TYR A 47 7.25 9.90 -3.83
N GLY A 48 8.07 10.68 -3.11
CA GLY A 48 7.58 11.74 -2.21
C GLY A 48 6.60 11.20 -1.15
N GLN A 49 5.40 11.80 -1.06
CA GLN A 49 4.38 11.37 -0.08
C GLN A 49 3.89 9.93 -0.30
N LEU A 50 4.03 9.38 -1.50
CA LEU A 50 3.68 7.98 -1.78
C LEU A 50 4.69 7.01 -1.15
N GLY A 51 5.90 7.47 -0.79
CA GLY A 51 6.85 6.67 -0.02
C GLY A 51 6.28 6.29 1.35
N PHE A 52 5.58 7.21 2.02
CA PHE A 52 4.89 6.90 3.27
C PHE A 52 3.82 5.81 3.09
N VAL A 53 3.08 5.86 1.97
CA VAL A 53 2.08 4.83 1.64
C VAL A 53 2.75 3.48 1.40
N ALA A 54 3.87 3.44 0.69
CA ALA A 54 4.62 2.20 0.48
C ALA A 54 5.09 1.58 1.81
N HIS A 55 5.60 2.41 2.73
CA HIS A 55 6.01 1.96 4.07
C HIS A 55 4.83 1.48 4.90
N HIS A 56 3.74 2.22 4.90
CA HIS A 56 2.50 1.84 5.58
C HIS A 56 2.01 0.48 5.07
N ILE A 57 1.90 0.31 3.75
CA ILE A 57 1.50 -0.98 3.18
C ILE A 57 2.46 -2.08 3.61
N ALA A 58 3.78 -1.91 3.54
CA ALA A 58 4.72 -2.95 3.97
C ALA A 58 4.55 -3.34 5.45
N SER A 59 4.32 -2.37 6.35
CA SER A 59 4.12 -2.63 7.77
C SER A 59 2.87 -3.46 8.08
N GLU A 60 1.82 -3.40 7.26
CA GLU A 60 0.62 -4.25 7.37
C GLU A 60 0.94 -5.74 7.21
N PHE A 61 2.02 -6.06 6.48
CA PHE A 61 2.47 -7.43 6.24
C PHE A 61 3.38 -7.96 7.34
N GLU A 62 3.77 -7.15 8.33
CA GLU A 62 4.59 -7.56 9.47
C GLU A 62 3.82 -8.39 10.51
N GLY A 63 2.48 -8.50 10.37
CA GLY A 63 1.64 -9.39 11.18
C GLY A 63 0.95 -8.71 12.37
N SER A 64 0.95 -7.38 12.42
CA SER A 64 0.43 -6.60 13.56
C SER A 64 -0.99 -6.07 13.40
N ILE A 65 -1.63 -6.23 12.23
CA ILE A 65 -2.96 -5.68 11.98
C ILE A 65 -4.01 -6.80 11.85
N GLY A 66 -4.90 -6.84 12.85
CA GLY A 66 -6.12 -7.63 12.89
C GLY A 66 -5.98 -9.07 13.35
N GLU A 67 -4.86 -9.75 13.07
CA GLU A 67 -4.63 -11.15 13.46
C GLU A 67 -3.16 -11.40 13.76
N ASN A 68 -2.86 -12.17 14.81
CA ASN A 68 -1.50 -12.57 15.17
C ASN A 68 -0.99 -13.63 14.17
N ARG A 69 -0.44 -13.17 13.04
CA ARG A 69 -0.01 -14.01 11.91
C ARG A 69 1.48 -13.84 11.65
N GLU A 70 2.06 -14.82 10.98
CA GLU A 70 3.45 -14.74 10.54
C GLU A 70 3.67 -13.55 9.59
N THR A 71 4.82 -12.89 9.77
CA THR A 71 5.29 -11.82 8.90
C THR A 71 5.46 -12.32 7.47
N LEU A 72 4.93 -11.55 6.52
CA LEU A 72 5.05 -11.82 5.09
C LEU A 72 6.18 -10.99 4.48
N PRO A 73 6.90 -11.50 3.47
CA PRO A 73 8.08 -10.85 2.91
C PRO A 73 7.70 -9.68 1.98
N VAL A 74 7.37 -8.53 2.58
CA VAL A 74 7.06 -7.28 1.85
C VAL A 74 8.01 -6.18 2.29
N VAL A 75 8.62 -5.49 1.33
CA VAL A 75 9.64 -4.46 1.57
C VAL A 75 9.26 -3.16 0.86
N ALA A 76 9.24 -2.05 1.59
CA ALA A 76 9.06 -0.73 1.01
C ALA A 76 10.41 -0.17 0.52
N LEU A 77 10.49 0.18 -0.75
CA LEU A 77 11.60 0.88 -1.39
C LEU A 77 11.22 2.36 -1.52
N THR A 78 11.53 3.17 -0.51
CA THR A 78 11.17 4.59 -0.48
C THR A 78 12.40 5.46 -0.70
N ASP A 79 12.19 6.71 -1.13
CA ASP A 79 13.23 7.74 -1.32
C ASP A 79 13.97 8.14 -0.03
N ASP A 80 13.77 7.44 1.09
CA ASP A 80 14.70 7.57 2.20
C ASP A 80 16.02 6.93 1.74
N ASN A 81 16.95 7.79 1.33
CA ASN A 81 18.32 7.50 0.84
C ASN A 81 19.15 6.52 1.71
N ARG A 82 18.58 5.97 2.77
CA ARG A 82 19.16 5.02 3.72
C ARG A 82 18.83 3.55 3.38
N LEU A 83 17.69 3.24 2.78
CA LEU A 83 17.30 1.84 2.49
C LEU A 83 17.91 1.31 1.17
N LEU A 84 18.02 2.15 0.14
CA LEU A 84 18.67 1.79 -1.13
C LEU A 84 20.17 1.50 -0.98
N ALA A 85 20.82 1.99 0.10
CA ALA A 85 22.23 1.75 0.38
C ALA A 85 22.54 0.38 1.01
N MET A 86 21.52 -0.42 1.36
CA MET A 86 21.71 -1.75 1.98
C MET A 86 21.58 -2.92 0.99
N VAL A 87 21.20 -2.64 -0.25
CA VAL A 87 21.16 -3.62 -1.33
C VAL A 87 22.35 -3.34 -2.26
N GLY A 88 23.55 -3.60 -1.76
CA GLY A 88 24.83 -3.40 -2.44
C GLY A 88 25.96 -4.07 -1.68
#